data_AF-F2KGF8-F1
#
_entry.id   AF-F2KGF8-F1
#
_cell.length_a   1.000
_cell.length_b   1.000
_cell.length_c   1.000
_cell.angle_alpha   90.00
_cell.angle_beta   90.00
_cell.angle_gamma   90.00
#
_symmetry.space_group_name_H-M   'P 1'
#
loop_
_entity.id
_entity.type
_entity.pdbx_description
1 polymer ?
#
loop_
_entity_poly.entity_id
_entity_poly.type
_entity_poly.pdbx_seq_one_letter_code
_entity_poly.pdbx_strand_id
1 'polypeptide(L)'
;MRFVVGTAHESIKTILREHLDNHGFGGVGIHMADSSAATRLNPNDPWVDFAVASISRSVGRAPVVLPNIGGSIPNDMFAHSLGLPTLWIPHAYAACAQHAPDEHLLTGIVQEGLRIMAGLWWDLGTLEFTSRTHGITT
;
A
#
# COMPACT_ATOMS: atom_id res chain seq x y z
N MET A 1 -4.55 -7.64 14.56
CA MET A 1 -5.78 -7.78 13.74
C MET A 1 -5.55 -7.13 12.38
N ARG A 2 -6.02 -7.72 11.28
CA ARG A 2 -6.07 -7.06 9.96
C ARG A 2 -7.46 -6.44 9.76
N PHE A 3 -7.54 -5.28 9.12
CA PHE A 3 -8.79 -4.57 8.87
C PHE A 3 -8.74 -3.78 7.57
N VAL A 4 -9.90 -3.36 7.08
CA VAL A 4 -10.08 -2.62 5.82
C VAL A 4 -10.54 -1.18 6.07
N VAL A 5 -10.46 -0.34 5.05
CA VAL A 5 -10.99 1.04 5.09
C VAL A 5 -12.44 1.04 5.61
N GLY A 6 -12.75 1.97 6.50
CA GLY A 6 -14.05 2.08 7.17
C GLY A 6 -14.17 1.29 8.47
N THR A 7 -13.19 0.44 8.82
CA THR A 7 -13.17 -0.19 10.15
C THR A 7 -12.88 0.87 11.22
N ALA A 8 -13.70 0.90 12.28
CA ALA A 8 -13.53 1.76 13.45
C ALA A 8 -12.33 1.31 14.32
N HIS A 9 -11.14 1.34 13.75
CA HIS A 9 -9.94 0.74 14.32
C HIS A 9 -9.52 1.38 15.66
N GLU A 10 -9.74 2.69 15.81
CA GLU A 10 -9.52 3.43 17.06
C GLU A 10 -10.42 2.94 18.20
N SER A 11 -11.60 2.39 17.87
CA SER A 11 -12.55 1.88 18.85
C SER A 11 -12.39 0.38 19.14
N ILE A 12 -11.43 -0.31 18.52
CA ILE A 12 -11.26 -1.78 18.67
C ILE A 12 -11.13 -2.18 20.14
N LYS A 13 -10.38 -1.43 20.95
CA LYS A 13 -10.20 -1.75 22.37
C LYS A 13 -11.54 -1.76 23.12
N THR A 14 -12.38 -0.76 22.87
CA THR A 14 -13.71 -0.63 23.48
C THR A 14 -14.62 -1.77 23.01
N ILE A 15 -14.68 -2.00 21.70
CA ILE A 15 -15.49 -3.08 21.11
C ILE A 15 -15.10 -4.45 21.68
N LEU A 16 -13.80 -4.73 21.79
CA LEU A 16 -13.30 -5.97 22.37
C LEU A 16 -13.64 -6.09 23.86
N ARG A 17 -13.51 -4.99 24.62
CA ARG A 17 -13.85 -4.98 26.04
C ARG A 17 -15.32 -5.32 26.26
N GLU A 18 -16.22 -4.62 25.58
CA GLU A 18 -17.67 -4.86 25.66
C GLU A 18 -18.01 -6.30 25.28
N HIS A 19 -17.42 -6.82 24.20
CA HIS A 19 -17.62 -8.20 23.79
C HIS A 19 -17.18 -9.20 24.86
N LEU A 20 -16.00 -9.02 25.45
CA LEU A 20 -15.48 -9.92 26.50
C LEU A 20 -16.31 -9.85 27.78
N ASP A 21 -16.76 -8.67 28.19
CA ASP A 21 -17.61 -8.49 29.37
C ASP A 21 -18.96 -9.19 29.21
N ASN A 22 -19.59 -9.06 28.03
CA ASN A 22 -20.84 -9.73 27.72
C ASN A 22 -20.75 -11.27 27.76
N HIS A 23 -19.54 -11.84 27.73
CA HIS A 23 -19.30 -13.27 27.81
C HIS A 23 -18.65 -13.70 29.15
N GLY A 24 -18.61 -12.81 30.15
CA GLY A 24 -18.09 -13.12 31.48
C GLY A 24 -16.56 -13.12 31.59
N PHE A 25 -15.84 -12.60 30.60
CA PHE A 25 -14.37 -12.54 30.57
C PHE A 25 -13.80 -11.21 31.12
N GLY A 26 -14.37 -10.71 32.22
CA GLY A 26 -13.94 -9.45 32.85
C GLY A 26 -12.49 -9.43 33.33
N GLY A 27 -11.93 -10.61 33.66
CA GLY A 27 -10.54 -10.74 34.12
C GLY A 27 -9.47 -10.66 33.02
N VAL A 28 -9.85 -10.61 31.73
CA VAL A 28 -8.90 -10.57 30.61
C VAL A 28 -8.44 -9.14 30.36
N GLY A 29 -7.14 -8.85 30.54
CA GLY A 29 -6.54 -7.55 30.20
C GLY A 29 -6.39 -7.35 28.69
N ILE A 30 -6.56 -6.11 28.21
CA ILE A 30 -6.42 -5.74 26.79
C ILE A 30 -5.31 -4.70 26.65
N HIS A 31 -4.25 -5.06 25.94
CA HIS A 31 -3.15 -4.17 25.56
C HIS A 31 -3.14 -4.01 24.04
N MET A 32 -3.26 -2.77 23.58
CA MET A 32 -3.15 -2.43 22.16
C MET A 32 -1.70 -2.12 21.85
N ALA A 33 -1.19 -2.70 20.76
CA ALA A 33 0.03 -2.23 20.12
C ALA A 33 -0.31 -1.09 19.14
N ASP A 34 0.72 -0.43 18.63
CA ASP A 34 0.57 0.58 17.59
C ASP A 34 -0.17 0.02 16.37
N SER A 35 -1.06 0.84 15.81
CA SER A 35 -1.81 0.53 14.61
C SER A 35 -1.80 1.73 13.68
N SER A 36 -1.74 1.48 12.37
CA SER A 36 -1.96 2.50 11.35
C SER A 36 -3.31 2.27 10.68
N ALA A 37 -3.93 3.34 10.20
CA ALA A 37 -5.20 3.22 9.49
C ALA A 37 -5.02 2.37 8.21
N ALA A 38 -6.07 1.65 7.84
CA ALA A 38 -6.13 1.01 6.53
C ALA A 38 -6.29 2.11 5.47
N THR A 39 -5.56 1.98 4.36
CA THR A 39 -5.58 2.95 3.26
C THR A 39 -6.07 2.29 1.97
N ARG A 40 -6.83 3.04 1.16
CA ARG A 40 -7.19 2.73 -0.23
C ARG A 40 -7.25 4.06 -0.96
N LEU A 41 -6.32 4.29 -1.88
CA LEU A 41 -6.33 5.50 -2.72
C LEU A 41 -7.21 5.29 -3.96
N ASN A 42 -7.52 6.39 -4.65
CA ASN A 42 -8.32 6.35 -5.87
C ASN A 42 -7.58 5.57 -6.98
N PRO A 43 -8.11 4.44 -7.46
CA PRO A 43 -7.45 3.68 -8.53
C PRO A 43 -7.50 4.38 -9.89
N ASN A 44 -8.32 5.42 -10.05
CA ASN A 44 -8.40 6.23 -11.27
C ASN A 44 -7.57 7.52 -11.17
N ASP A 45 -6.64 7.60 -10.23
CA ASP A 45 -5.73 8.73 -10.13
C ASP A 45 -4.76 8.77 -11.34
N PRO A 46 -4.47 9.96 -11.93
CA PRO A 46 -3.53 10.07 -13.06
C PRO A 46 -2.16 9.43 -12.83
N TRP A 47 -1.70 9.32 -11.57
CA TRP A 47 -0.46 8.62 -11.23
C TRP A 47 -0.53 7.12 -11.56
N VAL A 48 -1.70 6.49 -11.47
CA VAL A 48 -1.91 5.09 -11.85
C VAL A 48 -1.71 4.93 -13.36
N ASP A 49 -2.36 5.76 -14.17
CA ASP A 49 -2.23 5.72 -15.63
C ASP A 49 -0.78 5.96 -16.09
N PHE A 50 -0.11 6.94 -15.46
CA PHE A 50 1.30 7.20 -15.69
C PHE A 50 2.17 5.97 -15.41
N ALA A 51 2.02 5.36 -14.22
CA ALA A 51 2.83 4.22 -13.84
C ALA A 51 2.55 2.99 -14.70
N VAL A 52 1.27 2.71 -15.01
CA VAL A 52 0.88 1.63 -15.93
C VAL A 52 1.55 1.80 -17.29
N ALA A 53 1.50 3.00 -17.86
CA ALA A 53 2.11 3.28 -19.17
C ALA A 53 3.64 3.14 -19.14
N SER A 54 4.29 3.70 -18.12
CA SER A 54 5.75 3.64 -17.95
C SER A 54 6.25 2.20 -17.75
N ILE A 55 5.61 1.45 -16.85
CA ILE A 55 5.93 0.04 -16.61
C ILE A 55 5.73 -0.77 -17.89
N SER A 56 4.61 -0.56 -18.59
CA SER A 56 4.31 -1.28 -19.84
C SER A 56 5.39 -1.09 -20.91
N ARG A 57 5.91 0.13 -21.07
CA ARG A 57 7.04 0.40 -21.97
C ARG A 57 8.33 -0.27 -21.50
N SER A 58 8.58 -0.25 -20.19
CA SER A 58 9.84 -0.71 -19.60
C SER A 58 10.02 -2.23 -19.68
N VAL A 59 8.92 -3.00 -19.58
CA VAL A 59 8.96 -4.47 -19.56
C VAL A 59 8.14 -5.15 -20.66
N GLY A 60 7.51 -4.38 -21.55
CA GLY A 60 6.79 -4.90 -22.72
C GLY A 60 5.45 -5.57 -22.42
N ARG A 61 4.90 -5.39 -21.21
CA ARG A 61 3.61 -5.97 -20.78
C ARG A 61 2.92 -5.08 -19.75
N ALA A 62 1.59 -5.06 -19.77
CA ALA A 62 0.82 -4.28 -18.81
C ALA A 62 0.91 -4.87 -17.39
N PRO A 63 1.13 -4.05 -16.34
CA PRO A 63 1.02 -4.50 -14.97
C PRO A 63 -0.46 -4.70 -14.57
N VAL A 64 -0.67 -5.50 -13.53
CA VAL A 64 -1.99 -5.61 -12.88
C VAL A 64 -2.12 -4.51 -11.83
N VAL A 65 -3.20 -3.76 -11.87
CA VAL A 65 -3.53 -2.74 -10.86
C VAL A 65 -4.42 -3.36 -9.80
N LEU A 66 -3.97 -3.33 -8.54
CA LEU A 66 -4.73 -3.81 -7.39
C LEU A 66 -5.01 -2.65 -6.44
N PRO A 67 -6.28 -2.41 -6.03
CA PRO A 67 -6.63 -1.30 -5.14
C PRO A 67 -6.17 -1.53 -3.68
N ASN A 68 -5.94 -2.78 -3.28
CA ASN A 68 -5.41 -3.15 -1.97
C ASN A 68 -4.68 -4.49 -2.04
N ILE A 69 -3.81 -4.72 -1.06
CA ILE A 69 -3.28 -6.05 -0.76
C ILE A 69 -3.35 -6.33 0.75
N GLY A 70 -3.22 -7.60 1.17
CA GLY A 70 -3.43 -8.04 2.56
C GLY A 70 -2.34 -7.66 3.58
N GLY A 71 -1.32 -6.89 3.16
CA GLY A 71 -0.23 -6.43 4.01
C GLY A 71 -0.56 -5.15 4.79
N SER A 72 0.33 -4.77 5.71
CA SER A 72 0.31 -3.44 6.34
C SER A 72 1.65 -2.79 6.08
N ILE A 73 1.59 -1.54 5.65
CA ILE A 73 2.71 -0.65 5.42
C ILE A 73 2.34 0.71 6.01
N PRO A 74 3.32 1.56 6.36
CA PRO A 74 3.07 2.88 6.96
C PRO A 74 2.56 3.91 5.93
N ASN A 75 1.55 3.54 5.13
CA ASN A 75 1.02 4.36 4.04
C ASN A 75 0.09 5.48 4.54
N ASP A 76 -0.49 5.33 5.73
CA ASP A 76 -1.42 6.28 6.35
C ASP A 76 -0.85 7.69 6.46
N MET A 77 0.42 7.80 6.89
CA MET A 77 1.11 9.08 6.99
C MET A 77 1.21 9.80 5.64
N PHE A 78 1.48 9.08 4.55
CA PHE A 78 1.55 9.68 3.21
C PHE A 78 0.16 10.02 2.67
N ALA A 79 -0.77 9.07 2.75
CA ALA A 79 -2.10 9.20 2.16
C ALA A 79 -2.97 10.24 2.88
N HIS A 80 -2.95 10.27 4.21
CA HIS A 80 -3.86 11.12 5.00
C HIS A 80 -3.15 12.31 5.65
N SER A 81 -1.95 12.13 6.22
CA SER A 81 -1.26 13.25 6.89
C SER A 81 -0.62 14.21 5.88
N LEU A 82 -0.03 13.70 4.80
CA LEU A 82 0.60 14.50 3.75
C LEU A 82 -0.30 14.73 2.53
N GLY A 83 -1.40 13.99 2.40
CA GLY A 83 -2.29 14.08 1.23
C GLY A 83 -1.63 13.66 -0.09
N LEU A 84 -0.60 12.82 -0.03
CA LEU A 84 0.18 12.41 -1.20
C LEU A 84 -0.38 11.11 -1.80
N PRO A 85 -0.46 11.02 -3.14
CA PRO A 85 -0.73 9.74 -3.78
C PRO A 85 0.43 8.79 -3.56
N THR A 86 0.13 7.51 -3.37
CA THR A 86 1.13 6.45 -3.23
C THR A 86 0.82 5.30 -4.16
N LEU A 87 1.87 4.80 -4.80
CA LEU A 87 1.83 3.61 -5.66
C LEU A 87 2.74 2.55 -5.07
N TRP A 88 2.26 1.32 -5.03
CA TRP A 88 3.07 0.18 -4.60
C TRP A 88 3.43 -0.70 -5.78
N ILE A 89 4.73 -0.85 -6.00
CA ILE A 89 5.30 -1.60 -7.13
C ILE A 89 6.13 -2.74 -6.54
N PRO A 90 5.58 -3.97 -6.46
CA PRO A 90 6.28 -5.08 -5.82
C PRO A 90 7.40 -5.61 -6.73
N HIS A 91 8.56 -5.91 -6.12
CA HIS A 91 9.68 -6.62 -6.75
C HIS A 91 9.88 -7.98 -6.08
N ALA A 92 8.77 -8.69 -5.92
CA ALA A 92 8.70 -9.99 -5.26
C ALA A 92 7.72 -10.90 -6.02
N TYR A 93 7.66 -12.16 -5.62
CA TYR A 93 6.73 -13.15 -6.16
C TYR A 93 6.16 -13.99 -5.02
N ALA A 94 5.05 -14.68 -5.27
CA ALA A 94 4.26 -15.33 -4.22
C ALA A 94 5.02 -16.35 -3.36
N ALA A 95 6.08 -16.96 -3.89
CA ALA A 95 6.86 -17.99 -3.22
C ALA A 95 8.24 -17.51 -2.74
N CYS A 96 8.46 -16.19 -2.61
CA CYS A 96 9.72 -15.64 -2.08
C CYS A 96 9.97 -15.95 -0.60
N ALA A 97 9.00 -16.55 0.11
CA ALA A 97 9.09 -16.90 1.53
C ALA A 97 9.36 -15.68 2.44
N GLN A 98 8.76 -14.53 2.13
CA GLN A 98 8.89 -13.33 2.95
C GLN A 98 8.44 -13.62 4.40
N HIS A 99 9.29 -13.28 5.37
CA HIS A 99 9.09 -13.60 6.80
C HIS A 99 9.11 -15.10 7.15
N ALA A 100 9.74 -15.95 6.34
CA ALA A 100 9.94 -17.36 6.61
C ALA A 100 11.41 -17.78 6.36
N PRO A 101 11.87 -18.95 6.86
CA PRO A 101 13.18 -19.49 6.50
C PRO A 101 13.35 -19.64 4.99
N ASP A 102 14.59 -19.52 4.52
CA ASP A 102 14.95 -19.58 3.09
C ASP A 102 14.21 -18.54 2.22
N GLU A 103 13.99 -17.34 2.79
CA GLU A 103 13.58 -16.16 2.02
C GLU A 103 14.57 -15.94 0.87
N HIS A 104 14.04 -15.84 -0.36
CA HIS A 104 14.86 -15.79 -1.56
C HIS A 104 14.23 -14.95 -2.66
N LEU A 105 15.07 -14.58 -3.63
CA LEU A 105 14.68 -13.76 -4.75
C LEU A 105 15.27 -14.31 -6.05
N LEU A 106 14.43 -14.46 -7.07
CA LEU A 106 14.87 -14.93 -8.37
C LEU A 106 15.59 -13.80 -9.11
N THR A 107 16.73 -14.10 -9.74
CA THR A 107 17.49 -13.11 -10.53
C THR A 107 16.64 -12.43 -11.61
N GLY A 108 15.69 -13.17 -12.22
CA GLY A 108 14.75 -12.59 -13.19
C GLY A 108 13.84 -11.51 -12.59
N ILE A 109 13.39 -11.68 -11.34
CA ILE A 109 12.58 -10.68 -10.64
C ILE A 109 13.42 -9.44 -10.32
N VAL A 110 14.68 -9.62 -9.93
CA VAL A 110 15.61 -8.50 -9.70
C VAL A 110 15.81 -7.68 -10.99
N GLN A 111 16.08 -8.36 -12.10
CA GLN A 111 16.29 -7.72 -13.40
C GLN A 111 15.05 -6.98 -13.89
N GLU A 112 13.87 -7.58 -13.73
CA GLU A 112 12.60 -6.93 -14.07
C GLU A 112 12.34 -5.71 -13.18
N GLY A 113 12.51 -5.84 -11.87
CA GLY A 113 12.34 -4.74 -10.92
C GLY A 113 13.27 -3.56 -11.22
N LEU A 114 14.53 -3.84 -11.56
CA LEU A 114 15.49 -2.80 -11.96
C LEU A 114 15.02 -2.05 -13.22
N ARG A 115 14.54 -2.77 -14.25
CA ARG A 115 14.02 -2.15 -15.47
C ARG A 115 12.79 -1.31 -15.19
N ILE A 116 11.88 -1.81 -14.37
CA ILE A 116 10.66 -1.11 -13.96
C ILE A 116 11.01 0.21 -13.28
N MET A 117 11.83 0.18 -12.24
CA MET A 117 12.13 1.39 -11.47
C MET A 117 13.00 2.37 -12.25
N ALA A 118 13.96 1.90 -13.04
CA ALA A 118 14.76 2.77 -13.90
C ALA A 118 13.87 3.49 -14.93
N GLY A 119 12.95 2.77 -15.57
CA GLY A 119 12.00 3.36 -16.53
C GLY A 119 11.03 4.34 -15.88
N LEU A 120 10.49 4.02 -14.70
CA LEU A 120 9.63 4.92 -13.95
C LEU A 120 10.31 6.23 -13.57
N TRP A 121 11.53 6.15 -13.02
CA TRP A 121 12.27 7.35 -12.64
C TRP A 121 12.70 8.18 -13.85
N TRP A 122 13.11 7.51 -14.93
CA TRP A 122 13.41 8.18 -16.19
C TRP A 122 12.19 8.92 -16.72
N ASP A 123 11.06 8.21 -16.88
CA ASP A 123 9.83 8.77 -17.40
C ASP A 123 9.35 9.93 -16.51
N LEU A 124 9.40 9.78 -15.17
CA LEU A 124 9.05 10.82 -14.22
C LEU A 124 9.88 12.09 -14.43
N GLY A 125 11.20 11.95 -14.66
CA GLY A 125 12.10 13.08 -14.91
C GLY A 125 11.94 13.71 -16.29
N THR A 126 11.32 13.01 -17.23
CA THR A 126 11.02 13.50 -18.59
C THR A 126 9.57 13.93 -18.79
N LEU A 127 8.72 13.75 -17.77
CA LEU A 127 7.36 14.26 -17.81
C LEU A 127 7.40 15.79 -17.91
N GLU A 128 6.92 16.33 -19.02
CA GLU A 128 6.31 17.66 -19.00
C GLU A 128 5.02 17.55 -18.18
N PHE A 129 5.14 17.69 -16.86
CA PHE A 129 3.98 17.66 -15.98
C PHE A 129 3.15 18.92 -16.21
N THR A 130 2.20 18.87 -17.16
CA THR A 130 1.16 19.88 -17.24
C THR A 130 0.31 19.74 -15.99
N SER A 131 0.59 20.57 -14.99
CA SER A 131 -0.19 20.66 -13.76
C SER A 131 -1.66 20.84 -14.14
N ARG A 132 -2.45 19.78 -14.01
CA ARG A 132 -3.88 19.94 -13.78
C ARG A 132 -4.04 20.06 -12.28
N THR A 133 -3.85 21.28 -11.80
CA THR A 133 -4.18 21.76 -10.46
C THR A 133 -5.51 21.16 -10.01
N HIS A 134 -5.46 20.13 -9.17
CA HIS A 134 -6.55 19.80 -8.26
C HIS A 134 -6.24 20.43 -6.91
N GLY A 135 -6.75 21.65 -6.73
CA GLY A 135 -7.26 22.15 -5.46
C GLY A 135 -6.35 22.09 -4.22
N ILE A 136 -5.14 22.63 -4.29
CA ILE A 136 -4.52 23.20 -3.07
C ILE A 136 -4.92 24.66 -3.04
N THR A 137 -6.04 24.96 -2.38
CA THR A 137 -6.37 26.33 -1.98
C THR A 137 -5.49 26.66 -0.79
N THR A 138 -4.55 27.59 -0.97
CA THR A 138 -3.90 28.33 0.12
C THR A 138 -4.90 29.20 0.87
#